data_AF-E0S8M4-F1
#
_entry.id   AF-E0S8M4-F1
#
_cell.length_a   1.000
_cell.length_b   1.000
_cell.length_c   1.000
_cell.angle_alpha   90.00
_cell.angle_beta   90.00
_cell.angle_gamma   90.00
#
_symmetry.space_group_name_H-M   'P 1'
#
loop_
_entity.id
_entity.type
_entity.pdbx_description
1 polymer ?
#
loop_
_entity_poly.entity_id
_entity_poly.type
_entity_poly.pdbx_seq_one_letter_code
_entity_poly.pdbx_strand_id
1 'polypeptide(L)'
;MLNNVRTYLRIKPQEIPEDIAVSKDSMVIDGSKFCFDRIFRGSTQQEIFQEISRSLLVECMQGYNCTLFAYGQTGSGKTYTIQGNEHNIGIVQRSLSLLHRNTDLKISLSFVEIYNETMLDLFDPEANLSIREDPLYGVVVDNLTTVESDSYEKSMEMYTKGIRIRRTSSTSMNKESSRSHSIFTVYLKSNGEVMKRSSRLCFVDLAGSERLRERGVEEMKMKEAANINKSLLCLGKVINKLSNGEDGHIGYRESKLTFLLKDSLGGNCKLTVIGNVSLESRGDSINTMNFLQRSKMIRNLAVVNSDVSGELEEVKNKLKILDCENQSLKARIALMDSQIQEESGILPSYHYDIARVRSAVDEIMNTVLELEAIAKKIPGVEFGKNRNLLLGIHECFMALHGKEQKDTDTMKRKRMGEREQTNKEAMF
;
A
#
# COMPACT_ATOMS: atom_id res chain seq x y z
N MET A 1 3.23 -22.57 12.90
CA MET A 1 4.70 -22.57 13.06
C MET A 1 5.27 -21.38 12.27
N LEU A 2 6.15 -20.60 12.88
CA LEU A 2 6.58 -19.25 12.49
C LEU A 2 7.73 -19.18 11.44
N ASN A 3 8.04 -20.27 10.73
CA ASN A 3 9.22 -20.33 9.84
C ASN A 3 8.82 -20.32 8.37
N ASN A 4 8.79 -19.13 7.76
CA ASN A 4 8.23 -18.97 6.41
C ASN A 4 9.24 -18.48 5.36
N VAL A 5 10.44 -18.05 5.76
CA VAL A 5 11.49 -17.66 4.81
C VAL A 5 12.53 -18.77 4.67
N ARG A 6 12.64 -19.31 3.45
CA ARG A 6 13.65 -20.33 3.11
C ARG A 6 14.85 -19.66 2.46
N THR A 7 16.05 -20.01 2.89
CA THR A 7 17.29 -19.45 2.34
C THR A 7 18.18 -20.54 1.77
N TYR A 8 18.59 -20.34 0.52
CA TYR A 8 19.44 -21.24 -0.23
C TYR A 8 20.71 -20.50 -0.65
N LEU A 9 21.87 -21.12 -0.56
CA LEU A 9 23.11 -20.56 -1.09
C LEU A 9 23.51 -21.32 -2.35
N ARG A 10 23.82 -20.62 -3.43
CA ARG A 10 24.40 -21.20 -4.64
C ARG A 10 25.79 -20.64 -4.87
N ILE A 11 26.79 -21.51 -4.74
CA ILE A 11 28.18 -21.18 -5.03
C ILE A 11 28.39 -21.33 -6.54
N LYS A 12 28.84 -20.25 -7.19
CA LYS A 12 29.26 -20.29 -8.60
C LYS A 12 30.30 -21.41 -8.79
N PRO A 13 30.20 -22.23 -9.85
CA PRO A 13 31.18 -23.29 -10.11
C PRO A 13 32.60 -22.73 -10.13
N GLN A 14 33.41 -23.14 -9.14
CA GLN A 14 34.81 -22.76 -8.96
C GLN A 14 35.46 -23.73 -7.95
N GLU A 15 36.79 -23.73 -7.87
CA GLU A 15 37.51 -24.42 -6.81
C GLU A 15 37.22 -23.75 -5.46
N ILE A 16 37.08 -24.55 -4.40
CA ILE A 16 36.88 -24.03 -3.05
C ILE A 16 38.25 -23.91 -2.40
N PRO A 17 38.65 -22.70 -1.97
CA PRO A 17 39.88 -22.50 -1.20
C PRO A 17 39.94 -23.40 0.04
N GLU A 18 41.13 -23.88 0.39
CA GLU A 18 41.34 -24.82 1.51
C GLU A 18 40.90 -24.25 2.86
N ASP A 19 40.93 -22.93 3.01
CA ASP A 19 40.50 -22.21 4.22
C ASP A 19 38.98 -22.04 4.33
N ILE A 20 38.22 -22.54 3.36
CA ILE A 20 36.75 -22.49 3.32
C ILE A 20 36.19 -23.90 3.49
N ALA A 21 35.44 -24.11 4.58
CA ALA A 21 34.72 -25.37 4.80
C ALA A 21 33.26 -25.23 4.35
N VAL A 22 32.77 -26.15 3.52
CA VAL A 22 31.38 -26.18 3.04
C VAL A 22 30.75 -27.53 3.35
N SER A 23 29.68 -27.53 4.15
CA SER A 23 28.78 -28.66 4.36
C SER A 23 27.52 -28.54 3.48
N LYS A 24 26.55 -29.45 3.68
CA LYS A 24 25.26 -29.43 2.98
C LYS A 24 24.45 -28.15 3.23
N ASP A 25 24.60 -27.55 4.40
CA ASP A 25 23.73 -26.50 4.96
C ASP A 25 24.51 -25.38 5.66
N SER A 26 25.84 -25.50 5.78
CA SER A 26 26.67 -24.48 6.43
C SER A 26 27.98 -24.24 5.70
N MET A 27 28.49 -23.02 5.81
CA MET A 27 29.74 -22.58 5.22
C MET A 27 30.54 -21.79 6.24
N VAL A 28 31.83 -22.09 6.37
CA VAL A 28 32.78 -21.34 7.20
C VAL A 28 33.75 -20.63 6.27
N ILE A 29 33.82 -19.30 6.39
CA ILE A 29 34.72 -18.43 5.63
C ILE A 29 35.21 -17.31 6.54
N ASP A 30 36.50 -16.98 6.49
CA ASP A 30 37.13 -15.94 7.30
C ASP A 30 36.76 -16.05 8.81
N GLY A 31 36.72 -17.28 9.33
CA GLY A 31 36.37 -17.59 10.72
C GLY A 31 34.88 -17.47 11.09
N SER A 32 34.02 -17.02 10.16
CA SER A 32 32.58 -16.86 10.37
C SER A 32 31.79 -18.05 9.82
N LYS A 33 30.85 -18.59 10.61
CA LYS A 33 29.96 -19.68 10.20
C LYS A 33 28.59 -19.15 9.75
N PHE A 34 28.18 -19.53 8.55
CA PHE A 34 26.88 -19.23 7.98
C PHE A 34 26.05 -20.51 7.81
N CYS A 35 24.75 -20.44 8.09
CA CYS A 35 23.83 -21.58 7.99
C CYS A 35 22.61 -21.22 7.12
N PHE A 36 22.21 -22.14 6.25
CA PHE A 36 21.13 -22.00 5.28
C PHE A 36 20.30 -23.28 5.25
N ASP A 37 19.15 -23.27 4.56
CA ASP A 37 18.35 -24.49 4.39
C ASP A 37 19.05 -25.50 3.47
N ARG A 38 19.81 -25.01 2.46
CA ARG A 38 20.74 -25.83 1.66
C ARG A 38 21.77 -24.98 0.94
N ILE A 39 22.96 -25.55 0.75
CA ILE A 39 24.03 -25.02 -0.09
C ILE A 39 24.18 -25.87 -1.36
N PHE A 40 24.18 -25.22 -2.51
CA PHE A 40 24.40 -25.80 -3.83
C PHE A 40 25.83 -25.52 -4.27
N ARG A 41 26.62 -26.58 -4.45
CA ARG A 41 27.99 -26.57 -4.99
C ARG A 41 28.02 -27.43 -6.23
N GLY A 42 28.39 -26.84 -7.37
CA GLY A 42 28.44 -27.57 -8.65
C GLY A 42 27.08 -28.11 -9.13
N SER A 43 25.99 -27.73 -8.48
CA SER A 43 24.66 -28.28 -8.78
C SER A 43 24.11 -27.78 -10.11
N THR A 44 23.44 -28.69 -10.81
CA THR A 44 22.78 -28.41 -12.09
C THR A 44 21.52 -27.56 -11.88
N GLN A 45 21.04 -26.93 -12.95
CA GLN A 45 19.76 -26.20 -12.93
C GLN A 45 18.59 -27.10 -12.53
N GLN A 46 18.64 -28.38 -12.93
CA GLN A 46 17.60 -29.36 -12.61
C GLN A 46 17.58 -29.69 -11.12
N GLU A 47 18.73 -29.90 -10.49
CA GLU A 47 18.81 -30.19 -9.05
C GLU A 47 18.34 -29.01 -8.20
N ILE A 48 18.73 -27.78 -8.59
CA ILE A 48 18.27 -26.55 -7.92
C ILE A 48 16.76 -26.40 -8.06
N PHE A 49 16.22 -26.62 -9.27
CA PHE A 49 14.78 -26.59 -9.50
C PHE A 49 14.07 -27.65 -8.65
N GLN A 50 14.52 -28.90 -8.66
CA GLN A 50 13.89 -29.98 -7.89
C GLN A 50 13.84 -29.67 -6.39
N GLU A 51 14.86 -29.05 -5.84
CA GLU A 51 14.85 -28.69 -4.42
C GLU A 51 13.92 -27.52 -4.12
N ILE A 52 14.06 -26.41 -4.87
CA ILE A 52 13.31 -25.17 -4.59
C ILE A 52 11.82 -25.33 -4.95
N SER A 53 11.52 -26.01 -6.06
CA SER A 53 10.15 -26.15 -6.57
C SER A 53 9.23 -26.98 -5.68
N ARG A 54 9.78 -27.96 -4.93
CA ARG A 54 9.01 -28.83 -4.02
C ARG A 54 8.17 -28.03 -3.04
N SER A 55 8.72 -26.96 -2.49
CA SER A 55 7.95 -26.07 -1.64
C SER A 55 7.30 -24.95 -2.44
N LEU A 56 8.03 -24.29 -3.34
CA LEU A 56 7.56 -23.07 -4.00
C LEU A 56 6.31 -23.29 -4.85
N LEU A 57 6.31 -24.32 -5.71
CA LEU A 57 5.21 -24.54 -6.66
C LEU A 57 4.02 -25.23 -6.02
N VAL A 58 4.27 -26.20 -5.13
CA VAL A 58 3.21 -26.90 -4.40
C VAL A 58 2.43 -25.92 -3.53
N GLU A 59 3.12 -25.06 -2.79
CA GLU A 59 2.48 -24.05 -1.95
C GLU A 59 1.71 -23.02 -2.80
N CYS A 60 2.26 -22.63 -3.94
CA CYS A 60 1.57 -21.71 -4.83
C CYS A 60 0.28 -22.33 -5.40
N MET A 61 0.32 -23.60 -5.84
CA MET A 61 -0.88 -24.33 -6.30
C MET A 61 -1.90 -24.56 -5.18
N GLN A 62 -1.46 -24.60 -3.92
CA GLN A 62 -2.36 -24.63 -2.75
C GLN A 62 -3.03 -23.28 -2.46
N GLY A 63 -2.67 -22.21 -3.18
CA GLY A 63 -3.25 -20.87 -3.03
C GLY A 63 -2.42 -19.90 -2.19
N TYR A 64 -1.19 -20.23 -1.80
CA TYR A 64 -0.29 -19.26 -1.15
C TYR A 64 0.35 -18.34 -2.19
N ASN A 65 0.52 -17.06 -1.85
CA ASN A 65 1.46 -16.22 -2.59
C ASN A 65 2.88 -16.69 -2.30
N CYS A 66 3.72 -16.72 -3.33
CA CYS A 66 5.07 -17.26 -3.27
C CYS A 66 6.02 -16.34 -4.03
N THR A 67 7.19 -16.10 -3.45
CA THR A 67 8.22 -15.26 -4.08
C THR A 67 9.58 -15.93 -3.97
N LEU A 68 10.32 -15.94 -5.09
CA LEU A 68 11.72 -16.37 -5.15
C LEU A 68 12.63 -15.19 -5.50
N PHE A 69 13.52 -14.82 -4.59
CA PHE A 69 14.57 -13.82 -4.81
C PHE A 69 15.87 -14.47 -5.23
N ALA A 70 16.48 -14.02 -6.33
CA ALA A 70 17.90 -14.21 -6.58
C ALA A 70 18.68 -12.94 -6.15
N TYR A 71 19.61 -13.10 -5.21
CA TYR A 71 20.39 -12.00 -4.63
C TYR A 71 21.89 -12.31 -4.61
N GLY A 72 22.72 -11.27 -4.72
CA GLY A 72 24.19 -11.40 -4.72
C GLY A 72 24.86 -10.45 -5.71
N GLN A 73 26.19 -10.46 -5.75
CA GLN A 73 26.95 -9.57 -6.62
C GLN A 73 26.72 -9.85 -8.11
N THR A 74 27.09 -8.91 -8.97
CA THR A 74 27.17 -9.10 -10.42
C THR A 74 28.11 -10.24 -10.77
N GLY A 75 27.69 -11.08 -11.72
CA GLY A 75 28.46 -12.24 -12.19
C GLY A 75 28.44 -13.46 -11.25
N SER A 76 27.75 -13.40 -10.11
CA SER A 76 27.60 -14.54 -9.19
C SER A 76 26.64 -15.64 -9.66
N GLY A 77 25.77 -15.33 -10.64
CA GLY A 77 24.85 -16.29 -11.24
C GLY A 77 23.36 -16.13 -10.89
N LYS A 78 22.92 -14.93 -10.46
CA LYS A 78 21.49 -14.60 -10.23
C LYS A 78 20.62 -14.89 -11.46
N THR A 79 20.87 -14.19 -12.57
CA THR A 79 20.18 -14.39 -13.84
C THR A 79 20.36 -15.81 -14.38
N TYR A 80 21.53 -16.44 -14.18
CA TYR A 80 21.72 -17.85 -14.55
C TYR A 80 20.80 -18.78 -13.73
N THR A 81 20.52 -18.47 -12.47
CA THR A 81 19.60 -19.27 -11.64
C THR A 81 18.15 -19.08 -12.06
N ILE A 82 17.74 -17.82 -12.31
CA ILE A 82 16.36 -17.48 -12.68
C ILE A 82 16.04 -17.89 -14.12
N GLN A 83 16.85 -17.44 -15.08
CA GLN A 83 16.64 -17.61 -16.52
C GLN A 83 17.46 -18.76 -17.11
N GLY A 84 18.68 -18.99 -16.63
CA GLY A 84 19.58 -19.96 -17.24
C GLY A 84 20.17 -19.51 -18.58
N ASN A 85 20.50 -20.46 -19.43
CA ASN A 85 20.98 -20.23 -20.80
C ASN A 85 20.32 -21.22 -21.78
N GLU A 86 20.69 -21.14 -23.06
CA GLU A 86 20.10 -21.95 -24.14
C GLU A 86 20.23 -23.46 -23.90
N HIS A 87 21.32 -23.91 -23.27
CA HIS A 87 21.57 -25.33 -22.98
C HIS A 87 21.04 -25.76 -21.62
N ASN A 88 20.88 -24.83 -20.69
CA ASN A 88 20.58 -25.07 -19.29
C ASN A 88 19.54 -24.06 -18.80
N ILE A 89 18.27 -24.34 -19.09
CA ILE A 89 17.14 -23.47 -18.71
C ILE A 89 17.04 -23.30 -17.19
N GLY A 90 16.63 -22.10 -16.79
CA GLY A 90 16.46 -21.65 -15.42
C GLY A 90 15.22 -22.15 -14.72
N ILE A 91 15.04 -21.63 -13.51
CA ILE A 91 13.91 -22.02 -12.65
C ILE A 91 12.57 -21.54 -13.20
N VAL A 92 12.53 -20.41 -13.92
CA VAL A 92 11.30 -19.86 -14.49
C VAL A 92 10.71 -20.80 -15.54
N GLN A 93 11.51 -21.19 -16.54
CA GLN A 93 11.06 -22.05 -17.62
C GLN A 93 10.63 -23.43 -17.11
N ARG A 94 11.39 -24.01 -16.17
CA ARG A 94 11.05 -25.29 -15.54
C ARG A 94 9.75 -25.20 -14.74
N SER A 95 9.52 -24.07 -14.06
CA SER A 95 8.28 -23.83 -13.32
C SER A 95 7.08 -23.71 -14.25
N LEU A 96 7.19 -22.93 -15.32
CA LEU A 96 6.13 -22.81 -16.34
C LEU A 96 5.78 -24.18 -16.94
N SER A 97 6.79 -24.99 -17.26
CA SER A 97 6.55 -26.34 -17.80
C SER A 97 5.81 -27.23 -16.81
N LEU A 98 6.10 -27.16 -15.50
CA LEU A 98 5.38 -27.93 -14.50
C LEU A 98 3.94 -27.41 -14.29
N LEU A 99 3.76 -26.09 -14.24
CA LEU A 99 2.46 -25.46 -13.99
C LEU A 99 1.47 -25.75 -15.12
N HIS A 100 1.90 -25.66 -16.38
CA HIS A 100 1.06 -25.96 -17.56
C HIS A 100 0.70 -27.43 -17.72
N ARG A 101 1.36 -28.35 -17.00
CA ARG A 101 0.92 -29.76 -16.94
C ARG A 101 -0.33 -29.95 -16.08
N ASN A 102 -0.68 -28.96 -15.25
CA ASN A 102 -1.87 -29.00 -14.42
C ASN A 102 -3.02 -28.27 -15.12
N THR A 103 -3.95 -29.04 -15.69
CA THR A 103 -5.09 -28.53 -16.48
C THR A 103 -6.12 -27.77 -15.66
N ASP A 104 -6.08 -27.89 -14.33
CA ASP A 104 -7.02 -27.21 -13.44
C ASP A 104 -6.60 -25.78 -13.12
N LEU A 105 -5.51 -25.28 -13.71
CA LEU A 105 -4.98 -23.94 -13.48
C LEU A 105 -5.20 -23.04 -14.69
N LYS A 106 -5.80 -21.87 -14.45
CA LYS A 106 -5.69 -20.72 -15.35
C LYS A 106 -4.44 -19.94 -15.00
N ILE A 107 -3.62 -19.68 -16.01
CA ILE A 107 -2.33 -19.02 -15.87
C ILE A 107 -2.38 -17.66 -16.57
N SER A 108 -1.94 -16.62 -15.88
CA SER A 108 -1.68 -15.30 -16.48
C SER A 108 -0.30 -14.82 -16.08
N LEU A 109 0.31 -13.96 -16.90
CA LEU A 109 1.68 -13.51 -16.74
C LEU A 109 1.75 -11.98 -16.70
N SER A 110 2.65 -11.43 -15.89
CA SER A 110 3.11 -10.05 -16.01
C SER A 110 4.63 -10.00 -15.84
N PHE A 111 5.28 -9.00 -16.44
CA PHE A 111 6.73 -8.87 -16.33
C PHE A 111 7.13 -7.40 -16.24
N VAL A 112 7.73 -7.01 -15.11
CA VAL A 112 8.15 -5.62 -14.86
C VAL A 112 9.66 -5.55 -14.64
N GLU A 113 10.27 -4.51 -15.18
CA GLU A 113 11.63 -4.09 -14.90
C GLU A 113 11.60 -2.82 -14.03
N ILE A 114 12.45 -2.77 -13.01
CA ILE A 114 12.69 -1.57 -12.21
C ILE A 114 14.14 -1.15 -12.43
N TYR A 115 14.32 0.01 -13.06
CA TYR A 115 15.62 0.61 -13.30
C TYR A 115 15.57 2.09 -12.93
N ASN A 116 16.54 2.55 -12.14
CA ASN A 116 16.65 3.94 -11.72
C ASN A 116 15.35 4.50 -11.07
N GLU A 117 14.66 3.69 -10.25
CA GLU A 117 13.35 4.01 -9.63
C GLU A 117 12.19 4.26 -10.62
N THR A 118 12.40 3.95 -11.91
CA THR A 118 11.36 3.91 -12.94
C THR A 118 10.95 2.45 -13.18
N MET A 119 9.66 2.22 -13.41
CA MET A 119 9.14 0.92 -13.79
C MET A 119 8.85 0.88 -15.28
N LEU A 120 9.20 -0.23 -15.91
CA LEU A 120 8.91 -0.53 -17.32
C LEU A 120 8.14 -1.84 -17.40
N ASP A 121 7.01 -1.84 -18.09
CA ASP A 121 6.31 -3.07 -18.45
C ASP A 121 7.05 -3.73 -19.63
N LEU A 122 7.51 -4.95 -19.42
CA LEU A 122 8.26 -5.71 -20.42
C LEU A 122 7.36 -6.40 -21.45
N PHE A 123 6.04 -6.32 -21.31
CA PHE A 123 5.07 -6.76 -22.31
C PHE A 123 4.50 -5.60 -23.13
N ASP A 124 4.42 -4.41 -22.54
CA ASP A 124 4.01 -3.15 -23.17
C ASP A 124 4.88 -1.95 -22.72
N PRO A 125 6.01 -1.67 -23.38
CA PRO A 125 6.94 -0.61 -22.99
C PRO A 125 6.36 0.81 -22.96
N GLU A 126 5.19 1.05 -23.56
CA GLU A 126 4.52 2.36 -23.59
C GLU A 126 3.60 2.59 -22.37
N ALA A 127 3.33 1.55 -21.58
CA ALA A 127 2.43 1.62 -20.44
C ALA A 127 2.99 2.52 -19.32
N ASN A 128 2.15 3.42 -18.80
CA ASN A 128 2.48 4.25 -17.64
C ASN A 128 2.06 3.57 -16.33
N LEU A 129 3.02 2.99 -15.63
CA LEU A 129 2.79 2.18 -14.43
C LEU A 129 2.78 3.01 -13.14
N SER A 130 1.85 2.68 -12.23
CA SER A 130 1.84 3.24 -10.87
C SER A 130 1.61 2.14 -9.82
N ILE A 131 2.26 2.26 -8.66
CA ILE A 131 2.10 1.29 -7.55
C ILE A 131 1.12 1.87 -6.54
N ARG A 132 0.14 1.07 -6.13
CA ARG A 132 -0.77 1.40 -5.02
C ARG A 132 -0.99 0.20 -4.09
N GLU A 133 -1.54 0.50 -2.92
CA GLU A 133 -2.01 -0.53 -1.99
C GLU A 133 -3.51 -0.71 -2.17
N ASP A 134 -3.91 -1.95 -2.38
CA ASP A 134 -5.30 -2.38 -2.43
C ASP A 134 -5.65 -3.07 -1.10
N PRO A 135 -6.77 -2.69 -0.44
CA PRO A 135 -7.15 -3.28 0.85
C PRO A 135 -7.31 -4.79 0.83
N LEU A 136 -7.65 -5.37 -0.33
CA LEU A 136 -7.88 -6.80 -0.49
C LEU A 136 -6.68 -7.50 -1.14
N TYR A 137 -6.11 -6.88 -2.16
CA TYR A 137 -5.11 -7.52 -3.01
C TYR A 137 -3.66 -7.21 -2.62
N GLY A 138 -3.44 -6.42 -1.57
CA GLY A 138 -2.12 -5.99 -1.15
C GLY A 138 -1.53 -5.00 -2.14
N VAL A 139 -0.25 -5.12 -2.45
CA VAL A 139 0.38 -4.21 -3.41
C VAL A 139 0.02 -4.60 -4.85
N VAL A 140 -0.48 -3.62 -5.61
CA VAL A 140 -0.86 -3.78 -7.01
C VAL A 140 -0.20 -2.70 -7.87
N VAL A 141 0.01 -3.03 -9.15
CA VAL A 141 0.55 -2.10 -10.14
C VAL A 141 -0.55 -1.80 -11.14
N ASP A 142 -1.03 -0.56 -11.15
CA ASP A 142 -2.01 -0.12 -12.14
C ASP A 142 -1.36 -0.03 -13.52
N ASN A 143 -2.16 -0.32 -14.55
CA ASN A 143 -1.76 -0.38 -15.96
C ASN A 143 -0.68 -1.43 -16.31
N LEU A 144 -0.35 -2.34 -15.40
CA LEU A 144 0.55 -3.46 -15.71
C LEU A 144 -0.15 -4.49 -16.59
N THR A 145 0.41 -4.74 -17.76
CA THR A 145 -0.11 -5.71 -18.72
C THR A 145 -0.10 -7.11 -18.13
N THR A 146 -1.26 -7.74 -18.13
CA THR A 146 -1.43 -9.14 -17.73
C THR A 146 -1.93 -9.95 -18.92
N VAL A 147 -1.15 -10.96 -19.33
CA VAL A 147 -1.44 -11.80 -20.50
C VAL A 147 -1.85 -13.20 -20.05
N GLU A 148 -3.04 -13.65 -20.46
CA GLU A 148 -3.46 -15.03 -20.25
C GLU A 148 -2.65 -16.00 -21.11
N SER A 149 -2.20 -17.09 -20.51
CA SER A 149 -1.45 -18.14 -21.18
C SER A 149 -2.13 -19.49 -20.98
N ASP A 150 -2.51 -20.12 -22.08
CA ASP A 150 -3.16 -21.44 -22.15
C ASP A 150 -2.17 -22.60 -22.37
N SER A 151 -0.92 -22.27 -22.71
CA SER A 151 0.12 -23.23 -23.04
C SER A 151 1.49 -22.80 -22.53
N TYR A 152 2.40 -23.78 -22.40
CA TYR A 152 3.80 -23.52 -22.06
C TYR A 152 4.50 -22.70 -23.14
N GLU A 153 4.21 -22.97 -24.40
CA GLU A 153 4.78 -22.32 -25.58
C GLU A 153 4.47 -20.82 -25.59
N LYS A 154 3.19 -20.45 -25.37
CA LYS A 154 2.77 -19.05 -25.26
C LYS A 154 3.41 -18.34 -24.07
N SER A 155 3.53 -19.02 -22.92
CA SER A 155 4.25 -18.45 -21.76
C SER A 155 5.72 -18.19 -22.08
N MET A 156 6.37 -19.12 -22.77
CA MET A 156 7.77 -19.00 -23.17
C MET A 156 7.99 -17.92 -24.22
N GLU A 157 7.07 -17.75 -25.16
CA GLU A 157 7.09 -16.65 -26.12
C GLU A 157 7.05 -15.30 -25.40
N MET A 158 6.07 -15.09 -24.51
CA MET A 158 5.94 -13.86 -23.73
C MET A 158 7.16 -13.61 -22.85
N TYR A 159 7.65 -14.62 -22.13
CA TYR A 159 8.84 -14.50 -21.30
C TYR A 159 10.09 -14.13 -22.13
N THR A 160 10.26 -14.75 -23.29
CA THR A 160 11.38 -14.46 -24.21
C THR A 160 11.27 -13.06 -24.81
N LYS A 161 10.05 -12.61 -25.17
CA LYS A 161 9.79 -11.23 -25.61
C LYS A 161 10.22 -10.23 -24.55
N GLY A 162 9.80 -10.43 -23.29
CA GLY A 162 10.18 -9.55 -22.18
C GLY A 162 11.69 -9.52 -21.92
N ILE A 163 12.36 -10.67 -21.99
CA ILE A 163 13.84 -10.74 -21.91
C ILE A 163 14.51 -9.95 -23.05
N ARG A 164 13.98 -10.02 -24.27
CA ARG A 164 14.52 -9.28 -25.41
C ARG A 164 14.38 -7.77 -25.20
N ILE A 165 13.21 -7.30 -24.76
CA ILE A 165 12.95 -5.89 -24.44
C ILE A 165 13.93 -5.41 -23.35
N ARG A 166 14.09 -6.18 -22.27
CA ARG A 166 15.06 -5.91 -21.19
C ARG A 166 16.50 -5.84 -21.71
N ARG A 167 16.87 -6.63 -22.73
CA ARG A 167 18.21 -6.57 -23.34
C ARG A 167 18.37 -5.35 -24.26
N THR A 168 17.33 -4.97 -24.99
CA THR A 168 17.37 -3.81 -25.89
C THR A 168 17.40 -2.49 -25.14
N SER A 169 16.72 -2.39 -23.98
CA SER A 169 16.89 -1.25 -23.06
C SER A 169 18.35 -1.15 -22.62
N SER A 170 18.96 -2.29 -22.28
CA SER A 170 20.38 -2.39 -21.88
C SER A 170 21.39 -1.97 -22.96
N THR A 171 21.12 -2.20 -24.25
CA THR A 171 22.10 -1.91 -25.32
C THR A 171 22.29 -0.41 -25.62
N SER A 172 21.51 0.47 -24.97
CA SER A 172 21.52 1.90 -25.25
C SER A 172 22.66 2.69 -24.58
N MET A 173 23.38 2.16 -23.57
CA MET A 173 24.69 2.70 -23.16
C MET A 173 25.50 1.95 -22.08
N ASN A 174 25.07 0.83 -21.48
CA ASN A 174 25.88 0.07 -20.49
C ASN A 174 25.36 -1.36 -20.28
N LYS A 175 26.18 -2.27 -19.71
CA LYS A 175 25.77 -3.63 -19.32
C LYS A 175 24.73 -3.55 -18.17
N GLU A 176 23.45 -3.36 -18.51
CA GLU A 176 22.38 -2.90 -17.59
C GLU A 176 21.66 -4.02 -16.84
N SER A 177 21.79 -5.28 -17.25
CA SER A 177 21.19 -6.41 -16.51
C SER A 177 21.73 -6.59 -15.08
N SER A 178 22.92 -6.03 -14.77
CA SER A 178 23.45 -5.94 -13.41
C SER A 178 22.90 -4.76 -12.60
N ARG A 179 22.15 -3.85 -13.23
CA ARG A 179 21.73 -2.56 -12.69
C ARG A 179 20.21 -2.43 -12.55
N SER A 180 19.44 -3.23 -13.28
CA SER A 180 17.99 -3.30 -13.15
C SER A 180 17.52 -4.54 -12.39
N HIS A 181 16.38 -4.41 -11.71
CA HIS A 181 15.65 -5.52 -11.11
C HIS A 181 14.56 -5.97 -12.07
N SER A 182 14.31 -7.27 -12.16
CA SER A 182 13.18 -7.77 -12.93
C SER A 182 12.31 -8.70 -12.10
N ILE A 183 10.99 -8.55 -12.23
CA ILE A 183 9.99 -9.31 -11.49
C ILE A 183 9.04 -9.92 -12.50
N PHE A 184 9.18 -11.22 -12.72
CA PHE A 184 8.26 -12.01 -13.54
C PHE A 184 7.23 -12.67 -12.63
N THR A 185 5.96 -12.37 -12.84
CA THR A 185 4.86 -12.87 -12.00
C THR A 185 4.00 -13.82 -12.81
N VAL A 186 3.76 -15.00 -12.24
CA VAL A 186 2.80 -15.99 -12.73
C VAL A 186 1.61 -15.98 -11.78
N TYR A 187 0.45 -15.59 -12.29
CA TYR A 187 -0.82 -15.64 -11.57
C TYR A 187 -1.47 -17.00 -11.82
N LEU A 188 -1.83 -17.68 -10.74
CA LEU A 188 -2.54 -18.96 -10.80
C LEU A 188 -3.96 -18.75 -10.27
N LYS A 189 -4.95 -19.27 -11.00
CA LYS A 189 -6.33 -19.39 -10.53
C LYS A 189 -6.78 -20.83 -10.73
N SER A 190 -7.25 -21.49 -9.68
CA SER A 190 -7.79 -22.85 -9.79
C SER A 190 -9.19 -22.82 -10.41
N ASN A 191 -9.47 -23.75 -11.31
CA ASN A 191 -10.78 -23.94 -11.94
C ASN A 191 -11.79 -24.74 -11.10
N GLY A 192 -11.52 -24.98 -9.81
CA GLY A 192 -12.42 -25.72 -8.94
C GLY A 192 -13.81 -25.08 -8.82
N GLU A 193 -14.86 -25.90 -8.90
CA GLU A 193 -16.26 -25.44 -8.86
C GLU A 193 -16.68 -24.91 -7.48
N VAL A 194 -16.18 -25.50 -6.39
CA VAL A 194 -16.62 -25.20 -5.02
C VAL A 194 -15.69 -24.20 -4.30
N MET A 195 -14.37 -24.29 -4.53
CA MET A 195 -13.36 -23.44 -3.89
C MET A 195 -12.40 -22.91 -4.95
N LYS A 196 -12.48 -21.61 -5.22
CA LYS A 196 -11.58 -20.94 -6.17
C LYS A 196 -10.40 -20.37 -5.41
N ARG A 197 -9.22 -20.94 -5.64
CA ARG A 197 -7.96 -20.45 -5.10
C ARG A 197 -7.28 -19.55 -6.11
N SER A 198 -6.67 -18.49 -5.61
CA SER A 198 -5.82 -17.60 -6.40
C SER A 198 -4.46 -17.49 -5.73
N SER A 199 -3.40 -17.37 -6.52
CA SER A 199 -2.06 -17.15 -5.98
C SER A 199 -1.17 -16.44 -6.98
N ARG A 200 -0.10 -15.85 -6.46
CA ARG A 200 0.94 -15.19 -7.24
C ARG A 200 2.27 -15.88 -6.98
N LEU A 201 2.96 -16.26 -8.05
CA LEU A 201 4.33 -16.74 -8.03
C LEU A 201 5.25 -15.71 -8.66
N CYS A 202 6.05 -15.04 -7.84
CA CYS A 202 6.98 -14.00 -8.29
C CYS A 202 8.41 -14.55 -8.37
N PHE A 203 9.04 -14.42 -9.53
CA PHE A 203 10.47 -14.66 -9.73
C PHE A 203 11.19 -13.32 -9.85
N VAL A 204 12.08 -13.05 -8.91
CA VAL A 204 12.77 -11.77 -8.81
C VAL A 204 14.27 -11.97 -9.07
N ASP A 205 14.76 -11.35 -10.14
CA ASP A 205 16.18 -11.24 -10.47
C ASP A 205 16.63 -9.82 -10.11
N LEU A 206 17.28 -9.68 -8.95
CA LEU A 206 17.74 -8.39 -8.44
C LEU A 206 19.00 -7.91 -9.16
N ALA A 207 19.26 -6.62 -9.11
CA ALA A 207 20.52 -6.02 -9.51
C ALA A 207 21.71 -6.54 -8.66
N GLY A 208 22.94 -6.25 -9.09
CA GLY A 208 24.16 -6.55 -8.33
C GLY A 208 24.18 -5.86 -6.96
N SER A 209 24.51 -6.61 -5.91
CA SER A 209 24.61 -6.10 -4.54
C SER A 209 25.94 -5.43 -4.21
N GLU A 210 26.92 -5.50 -5.11
CA GLU A 210 28.23 -4.89 -4.91
C GLU A 210 28.14 -3.37 -4.87
N ARG A 211 28.97 -2.75 -4.01
CA ARG A 211 29.13 -1.30 -4.03
C ARG A 211 29.92 -0.92 -5.26
N LEU A 212 29.37 -0.03 -6.08
CA LEU A 212 30.13 0.63 -7.14
C LEU A 212 31.27 1.41 -6.47
N ARG A 213 32.48 0.84 -6.48
CA ARG A 213 33.68 1.55 -6.05
C ARG A 213 33.84 2.74 -6.98
N GLU A 214 33.92 3.94 -6.40
CA GLU A 214 34.12 5.21 -7.08
C GLU A 214 35.40 5.16 -7.94
N ARG A 215 35.30 4.63 -9.16
CA ARG A 215 36.36 4.72 -10.17
C ARG A 215 35.97 5.80 -11.16
N GLY A 216 36.17 7.06 -10.78
CA GLY A 216 36.27 8.21 -11.69
C GLY A 216 35.17 8.32 -12.74
N VAL A 217 33.91 8.19 -12.34
CA VAL A 217 32.78 8.21 -13.27
C VAL A 217 32.04 9.55 -13.21
N GLU A 218 31.80 10.16 -14.37
CA GLU A 218 31.07 11.41 -14.58
C GLU A 218 29.75 11.52 -13.77
N GLU A 219 29.38 12.73 -13.37
CA GLU A 219 28.23 13.04 -12.47
C GLU A 219 26.90 12.36 -12.82
N MET A 220 26.60 12.13 -14.11
CA MET A 220 25.37 11.41 -14.51
C MET A 220 25.37 9.94 -14.10
N LYS A 221 26.51 9.26 -14.23
CA LYS A 221 26.67 7.87 -13.79
C LYS A 221 26.73 7.77 -12.26
N MET A 222 27.09 8.85 -11.55
CA MET A 222 27.00 8.89 -10.08
C MET A 222 25.54 8.91 -9.60
N LYS A 223 24.63 9.63 -10.27
CA LYS A 223 23.18 9.60 -9.94
C LYS A 223 22.55 8.23 -10.22
N GLU A 224 22.88 7.62 -11.36
CA GLU A 224 22.46 6.25 -11.69
C GLU A 224 23.00 5.24 -10.66
N ALA A 225 24.29 5.30 -10.35
CA ALA A 225 24.93 4.49 -9.31
C ALA A 225 24.28 4.68 -7.93
N ALA A 226 23.93 5.91 -7.57
CA ALA A 226 23.25 6.22 -6.33
C ALA A 226 21.83 5.62 -6.28
N ASN A 227 21.08 5.65 -7.38
CA ASN A 227 19.72 5.14 -7.44
C ASN A 227 19.63 3.61 -7.54
N ILE A 228 20.58 2.94 -8.21
CA ILE A 228 20.67 1.47 -8.18
C ILE A 228 20.93 1.02 -6.74
N ASN A 229 21.89 1.66 -6.07
CA ASN A 229 22.16 1.41 -4.67
C ASN A 229 20.98 1.80 -3.77
N LYS A 230 20.18 2.82 -4.13
CA LYS A 230 19.00 3.22 -3.35
C LYS A 230 18.03 2.06 -3.18
N SER A 231 17.63 1.40 -4.27
CA SER A 231 16.68 0.28 -4.21
C SER A 231 17.16 -0.87 -3.30
N LEU A 232 18.42 -1.30 -3.44
CA LEU A 232 19.02 -2.37 -2.62
C LEU A 232 19.34 -1.92 -1.19
N LEU A 233 19.67 -0.64 -0.97
CA LEU A 233 19.85 -0.05 0.34
C LEU A 233 18.52 -0.03 1.11
N CYS A 234 17.45 0.45 0.48
CA CYS A 234 16.10 0.43 1.04
C CYS A 234 15.68 -1.01 1.34
N LEU A 235 15.94 -1.96 0.43
CA LEU A 235 15.70 -3.39 0.68
C LEU A 235 16.46 -3.90 1.91
N GLY A 236 17.74 -3.57 2.03
CA GLY A 236 18.56 -3.91 3.19
C GLY A 236 18.03 -3.31 4.50
N LYS A 237 17.59 -2.05 4.48
CA LYS A 237 16.95 -1.40 5.65
C LYS A 237 15.67 -2.11 6.07
N VAL A 238 14.79 -2.42 5.11
CA VAL A 238 13.53 -3.13 5.37
C VAL A 238 13.80 -4.51 5.98
N ILE A 239 14.73 -5.27 5.41
CA ILE A 239 15.11 -6.60 5.92
C ILE A 239 15.71 -6.50 7.32
N ASN A 240 16.62 -5.55 7.58
CA ASN A 240 17.21 -5.37 8.90
C ASN A 240 16.12 -5.07 9.94
N LYS A 241 15.24 -4.12 9.66
CA LYS A 241 14.15 -3.72 10.57
C LYS A 241 13.21 -4.89 10.86
N LEU A 242 12.80 -5.62 9.83
CA LEU A 242 11.97 -6.81 9.96
C LEU A 242 12.67 -7.94 10.74
N SER A 243 13.96 -8.15 10.50
CA SER A 243 14.73 -9.22 11.14
C SER A 243 14.94 -8.99 12.65
N ASN A 244 15.05 -7.72 13.05
CA ASN A 244 15.19 -7.34 14.46
C ASN A 244 13.85 -7.36 15.21
N GLY A 245 12.73 -7.48 14.50
CA GLY A 245 11.40 -7.33 15.11
C GLY A 245 11.18 -5.94 15.70
N GLU A 246 11.83 -4.92 15.12
CA GLU A 246 11.69 -3.54 15.58
C GLU A 246 10.26 -3.04 15.30
N ASP A 247 9.59 -2.60 16.36
CA ASP A 247 8.28 -1.97 16.27
C ASP A 247 8.37 -0.61 15.54
N GLY A 248 7.31 -0.27 14.82
CA GLY A 248 7.13 1.02 14.15
C GLY A 248 7.14 0.96 12.62
N HIS A 249 7.10 2.14 11.99
CA HIS A 249 6.89 2.26 10.56
C HIS A 249 8.04 1.65 9.74
N ILE A 250 7.73 0.76 8.80
CA ILE A 250 8.69 0.21 7.82
C ILE A 250 8.57 1.00 6.52
N GLY A 251 9.69 1.59 6.07
CA GLY A 251 9.77 2.46 4.90
C GLY A 251 9.68 1.74 3.55
N TYR A 252 8.68 0.89 3.31
CA TYR A 252 8.51 0.19 2.03
C TYR A 252 8.38 1.16 0.84
N ARG A 253 7.85 2.36 1.07
CA ARG A 253 7.63 3.38 0.03
C ARG A 253 8.89 4.14 -0.39
N GLU A 254 10.03 3.94 0.29
CA GLU A 254 11.29 4.61 -0.03
C GLU A 254 11.87 4.23 -1.40
N SER A 255 11.55 3.02 -1.88
CA SER A 255 11.88 2.56 -3.24
C SER A 255 10.71 1.81 -3.88
N LYS A 256 10.60 1.88 -5.21
CA LYS A 256 9.60 1.11 -5.98
C LYS A 256 9.75 -0.39 -5.76
N LEU A 257 11.00 -0.86 -5.66
CA LEU A 257 11.31 -2.26 -5.39
C LEU A 257 10.75 -2.73 -4.05
N THR A 258 11.08 -2.03 -2.96
CA THR A 258 10.57 -2.39 -1.62
C THR A 258 9.07 -2.23 -1.52
N PHE A 259 8.48 -1.29 -2.27
CA PHE A 259 7.04 -1.12 -2.27
C PHE A 259 6.36 -2.30 -2.95
N LEU A 260 6.81 -2.69 -4.14
CA LEU A 260 6.28 -3.85 -4.87
C LEU A 260 6.49 -5.18 -4.11
N LEU A 261 7.57 -5.28 -3.34
CA LEU A 261 7.91 -6.46 -2.55
C LEU A 261 7.36 -6.45 -1.12
N LYS A 262 6.54 -5.45 -0.74
CA LYS A 262 5.98 -5.32 0.62
C LYS A 262 5.32 -6.62 1.09
N ASP A 263 4.48 -7.23 0.26
CA ASP A 263 3.77 -8.47 0.63
C ASP A 263 4.74 -9.66 0.79
N SER A 264 5.87 -9.63 0.08
CA SER A 264 6.92 -10.66 0.18
C SER A 264 7.76 -10.53 1.45
N LEU A 265 7.83 -9.33 2.03
CA LEU A 265 8.71 -8.97 3.15
C LEU A 265 7.87 -8.60 4.38
N GLY A 266 7.48 -9.58 5.18
CA GLY A 266 6.66 -9.40 6.38
C GLY A 266 5.14 -9.47 6.13
N GLY A 267 4.71 -9.69 4.88
CA GLY A 267 3.28 -9.75 4.50
C GLY A 267 2.76 -11.16 4.20
N ASN A 268 1.68 -11.20 3.41
CA ASN A 268 1.02 -12.43 2.96
C ASN A 268 1.77 -13.07 1.77
N CYS A 269 2.88 -13.74 2.07
CA CYS A 269 3.67 -14.47 1.08
C CYS A 269 4.61 -15.48 1.73
N LYS A 270 4.85 -16.62 1.07
CA LYS A 270 5.96 -17.52 1.37
C LYS A 270 7.18 -17.08 0.59
N LEU A 271 8.20 -16.61 1.30
CA LEU A 271 9.41 -16.08 0.69
C LEU A 271 10.50 -17.16 0.63
N THR A 272 11.13 -17.27 -0.53
CA THR A 272 12.36 -18.03 -0.73
C THR A 272 13.44 -17.10 -1.26
N VAL A 273 14.64 -17.15 -0.69
CA VAL A 273 15.79 -16.35 -1.11
C VAL A 273 16.92 -17.28 -1.50
N ILE A 274 17.39 -17.21 -2.75
CA ILE A 274 18.61 -17.85 -3.22
C ILE A 274 19.72 -16.81 -3.35
N GLY A 275 20.75 -16.95 -2.51
CA GLY A 275 21.96 -16.16 -2.54
C GLY A 275 22.98 -16.77 -3.50
N ASN A 276 23.36 -16.02 -4.53
CA ASN A 276 24.39 -16.40 -5.49
C ASN A 276 25.72 -15.77 -5.08
N VAL A 277 26.76 -16.58 -4.93
CA VAL A 277 28.07 -16.12 -4.44
C VAL A 277 29.23 -16.58 -5.32
N SER A 278 30.30 -15.79 -5.33
CA SER A 278 31.57 -16.10 -6.00
C SER A 278 32.70 -16.02 -4.98
N LEU A 279 33.43 -17.11 -4.75
CA LEU A 279 34.50 -17.17 -3.75
C LEU A 279 35.70 -16.29 -4.12
N GLU A 280 35.81 -15.88 -5.40
CA GLU A 280 36.74 -14.86 -5.88
C GLU A 280 36.54 -13.48 -5.21
N SER A 281 35.31 -13.12 -4.84
CA SER A 281 35.02 -11.91 -4.07
C SER A 281 34.42 -12.29 -2.72
N ARG A 282 35.30 -12.59 -1.76
CA ARG A 282 34.92 -13.01 -0.41
C ARG A 282 34.05 -11.96 0.31
N GLY A 283 34.44 -10.69 0.25
CA GLY A 283 33.71 -9.60 0.92
C GLY A 283 32.25 -9.49 0.47
N ASP A 284 32.01 -9.51 -0.85
CA ASP A 284 30.65 -9.46 -1.40
C ASP A 284 29.85 -10.74 -1.11
N SER A 285 30.53 -11.89 -1.09
CA SER A 285 29.93 -13.17 -0.71
C SER A 285 29.50 -13.19 0.76
N ILE A 286 30.34 -12.68 1.67
CA ILE A 286 30.00 -12.52 3.10
C ILE A 286 28.82 -11.56 3.26
N ASN A 287 28.78 -10.45 2.53
CA ASN A 287 27.63 -9.54 2.53
C ASN A 287 26.33 -10.22 2.06
N THR A 288 26.42 -11.05 1.01
CA THR A 288 25.30 -11.86 0.51
C THR A 288 24.82 -12.86 1.56
N MET A 289 25.74 -13.55 2.23
CA MET A 289 25.42 -14.52 3.27
C MET A 289 24.78 -13.87 4.51
N ASN A 290 25.28 -12.72 4.94
CA ASN A 290 24.66 -11.91 6.00
C ASN A 290 23.23 -11.48 5.64
N PHE A 291 23.01 -11.04 4.38
CA PHE A 291 21.67 -10.70 3.90
C PHE A 291 20.71 -11.89 3.99
N LEU A 292 21.15 -13.08 3.59
CA LEU A 292 20.36 -14.30 3.69
C LEU A 292 20.04 -14.64 5.15
N GLN A 293 21.01 -14.59 6.05
CA GLN A 293 20.77 -14.86 7.48
C GLN A 293 19.73 -13.92 8.07
N ARG A 294 19.79 -12.62 7.77
CA ARG A 294 18.78 -11.66 8.22
C ARG A 294 17.42 -11.92 7.59
N SER A 295 17.39 -12.25 6.30
CA SER A 295 16.15 -12.59 5.59
C SER A 295 15.45 -13.80 6.23
N LYS A 296 16.21 -14.80 6.69
CA LYS A 296 15.68 -15.99 7.38
C LYS A 296 14.94 -15.65 8.69
N MET A 297 15.28 -14.53 9.33
CA MET A 297 14.66 -14.08 10.57
C MET A 297 13.34 -13.33 10.37
N ILE A 298 13.00 -12.97 9.13
CA ILE A 298 11.75 -12.28 8.82
C ILE A 298 10.56 -13.21 9.07
N ARG A 299 9.51 -12.68 9.70
CA ARG A 299 8.25 -13.38 9.94
C ARG A 299 7.19 -12.93 8.95
N ASN A 300 6.88 -13.78 7.97
CA ASN A 300 5.76 -13.56 7.05
C ASN A 300 4.48 -14.19 7.59
N LEU A 301 3.31 -13.60 7.30
CA LEU A 301 1.99 -14.13 7.63
C LEU A 301 1.29 -14.66 6.37
N ALA A 302 1.84 -15.74 5.81
CA ALA A 302 1.31 -16.34 4.59
C ALA A 302 -0.02 -17.06 4.87
N VAL A 303 -1.06 -16.72 4.10
CA VAL A 303 -2.39 -17.34 4.15
C VAL A 303 -2.76 -17.91 2.77
N VAL A 304 -3.65 -18.91 2.76
CA VAL A 304 -4.21 -19.44 1.52
C VAL A 304 -5.23 -18.44 1.01
N ASN A 305 -5.04 -17.92 -0.21
CA ASN A 305 -6.02 -17.04 -0.83
C ASN A 305 -7.06 -17.90 -1.56
N SER A 306 -8.23 -18.01 -0.95
CA SER A 306 -9.34 -18.78 -1.47
C SER A 306 -10.64 -18.03 -1.28
N ASP A 307 -11.44 -17.99 -2.34
CA ASP A 307 -12.82 -17.55 -2.28
C ASP A 307 -13.70 -18.80 -2.17
N VAL A 308 -14.43 -18.91 -1.06
CA VAL A 308 -15.51 -19.87 -0.90
C VAL A 308 -16.71 -19.29 -1.66
N SER A 309 -17.10 -19.96 -2.75
CA SER A 309 -18.32 -19.71 -3.55
C SER A 309 -18.80 -18.26 -3.66
N GLY A 310 -18.16 -17.40 -4.48
CA GLY A 310 -18.80 -16.21 -5.07
C GLY A 310 -19.21 -15.05 -4.15
N GLU A 311 -19.26 -15.26 -2.83
CA GLU A 311 -19.69 -14.25 -1.86
C GLU A 311 -18.77 -13.05 -1.86
N LEU A 312 -17.45 -13.22 -2.06
CA LEU A 312 -16.53 -12.10 -2.09
C LEU A 312 -16.72 -11.21 -3.33
N GLU A 313 -17.01 -11.76 -4.50
CA GLU A 313 -17.33 -10.95 -5.69
C GLU A 313 -18.71 -10.27 -5.56
N GLU A 314 -19.68 -10.95 -4.96
CA GLU A 314 -20.97 -10.35 -4.66
C GLU A 314 -20.84 -9.21 -3.62
N VAL A 315 -20.03 -9.41 -2.58
CA VAL A 315 -19.70 -8.41 -1.57
C VAL A 315 -18.87 -7.27 -2.17
N LYS A 316 -17.93 -7.53 -3.09
CA LYS A 316 -17.20 -6.48 -3.83
C LYS A 316 -18.12 -5.65 -4.69
N ASN A 317 -19.03 -6.28 -5.42
CA ASN A 317 -20.02 -5.56 -6.23
C ASN A 317 -20.92 -4.72 -5.33
N LYS A 318 -21.37 -5.25 -4.19
CA LYS A 318 -22.12 -4.49 -3.18
C LYS A 318 -21.32 -3.32 -2.61
N LEU A 319 -20.03 -3.51 -2.29
CA LEU A 319 -19.17 -2.44 -1.79
C LEU A 319 -18.95 -1.33 -2.83
N LYS A 320 -18.74 -1.67 -4.10
CA LYS A 320 -18.63 -0.67 -5.18
C LYS A 320 -19.92 0.12 -5.35
N ILE A 321 -21.07 -0.56 -5.33
CA ILE A 321 -22.39 0.08 -5.42
C ILE A 321 -22.58 1.03 -4.23
N LEU A 322 -22.32 0.56 -3.01
CA LEU A 322 -22.44 1.37 -1.79
C LEU A 322 -21.47 2.55 -1.75
N ASP A 323 -20.27 2.43 -2.32
CA ASP A 323 -19.32 3.54 -2.39
C ASP A 323 -19.77 4.60 -3.43
N CYS A 324 -20.26 4.17 -4.60
CA CYS A 324 -20.90 5.08 -5.56
C CYS A 324 -22.13 5.78 -4.96
N GLU A 325 -22.98 5.06 -4.22
CA GLU A 325 -24.12 5.65 -3.51
C GLU A 325 -23.67 6.65 -2.44
N ASN A 326 -22.64 6.32 -1.64
CA ASN A 326 -22.08 7.23 -0.65
C ASN A 326 -21.50 8.49 -1.29
N GLN A 327 -20.80 8.38 -2.41
CA GLN A 327 -20.27 9.54 -3.14
C GLN A 327 -21.41 10.41 -3.69
N SER A 328 -22.46 9.79 -4.24
CA SER A 328 -23.65 10.51 -4.72
C SER A 328 -24.39 11.22 -3.58
N LEU A 329 -24.58 10.55 -2.43
CA LEU A 329 -25.20 11.14 -1.25
C LEU A 329 -24.36 12.29 -0.69
N LYS A 330 -23.02 12.15 -0.61
CA LYS A 330 -22.12 13.24 -0.21
C LYS A 330 -22.21 14.43 -1.15
N ALA A 331 -22.28 14.21 -2.47
CA ALA A 331 -22.47 15.28 -3.44
C ALA A 331 -23.83 15.97 -3.29
N ARG A 332 -24.91 15.21 -3.05
CA ARG A 332 -26.24 15.77 -2.77
C ARG A 332 -26.29 16.58 -1.48
N ILE A 333 -25.63 16.10 -0.41
CA ILE A 333 -25.50 16.84 0.85
C ILE A 333 -24.74 18.15 0.60
N ALA A 334 -23.61 18.12 -0.11
CA ALA A 334 -22.86 19.33 -0.44
C ALA A 334 -23.68 20.34 -1.28
N LEU A 335 -24.51 19.85 -2.21
CA LEU A 335 -25.43 20.71 -2.97
C LEU A 335 -26.55 21.28 -2.10
N MET A 336 -27.15 20.49 -1.20
CA MET A 336 -28.14 20.99 -0.25
C MET A 336 -27.54 21.98 0.74
N ASP A 337 -26.31 21.75 1.22
CA ASP A 337 -25.61 22.68 2.10
C ASP A 337 -25.31 24.01 1.37
N SER A 338 -24.96 23.95 0.08
CA SER A 338 -24.82 25.15 -0.76
C SER A 338 -26.14 25.87 -0.97
N GLN A 339 -27.24 25.14 -1.18
CA GLN A 339 -28.59 25.71 -1.30
C GLN A 339 -29.08 26.30 0.02
N ILE A 340 -28.78 25.67 1.15
CA ILE A 340 -29.06 26.22 2.49
C ILE A 340 -28.25 27.48 2.71
N GLN A 341 -26.99 27.55 2.26
CA GLN A 341 -26.19 28.78 2.33
C GLN A 341 -26.73 29.89 1.41
N GLU A 342 -27.21 29.54 0.21
CA GLU A 342 -27.86 30.49 -0.71
C GLU A 342 -29.23 30.96 -0.17
N GLU A 343 -30.07 30.08 0.38
CA GLU A 343 -31.34 30.42 1.04
C GLU A 343 -31.11 31.18 2.36
N SER A 344 -30.02 30.91 3.08
CA SER A 344 -29.60 31.70 4.24
C SER A 344 -29.12 33.10 3.84
N GLY A 345 -28.69 33.29 2.59
CA GLY A 345 -28.42 34.59 1.97
C GLY A 345 -29.68 35.34 1.52
N ILE A 346 -30.82 34.65 1.44
CA ILE A 346 -32.14 35.19 1.08
C ILE A 346 -33.15 34.89 2.20
N LEU A 347 -32.77 35.11 3.46
CA LEU A 347 -33.76 35.42 4.48
C LEU A 347 -33.99 36.93 4.42
N PRO A 348 -35.15 37.43 3.93
CA PRO A 348 -35.49 38.82 4.14
C PRO A 348 -35.47 39.03 5.65
N SER A 349 -34.59 39.91 6.10
CA SER A 349 -34.63 40.45 7.44
C SER A 349 -36.02 41.05 7.66
N TYR A 350 -36.93 40.27 8.23
CA TYR A 350 -38.08 40.80 8.94
C TYR A 350 -37.56 41.39 10.25
N HIS A 351 -36.78 42.47 10.15
CA HIS A 351 -36.63 43.42 11.23
C HIS A 351 -37.97 44.16 11.30
N TYR A 352 -38.94 43.56 11.99
CA TYR A 352 -39.94 44.37 12.65
C TYR A 352 -39.16 45.29 13.57
N ASP A 353 -39.27 46.60 13.36
CA ASP A 353 -38.61 47.59 14.20
C ASP A 353 -39.30 47.54 15.58
N ILE A 354 -38.82 46.63 16.43
CA ILE A 354 -39.40 46.31 17.74
C ILE A 354 -39.50 47.59 18.58
N ALA A 355 -38.58 48.53 18.41
CA ALA A 355 -38.62 49.84 19.06
C ALA A 355 -39.85 50.65 18.63
N ARG A 356 -40.22 50.59 17.36
CA ARG A 356 -41.37 51.30 16.78
C ARG A 356 -42.70 50.67 17.21
N VAL A 357 -42.79 49.35 17.21
CA VAL A 357 -43.98 48.63 17.72
C VAL A 357 -44.13 48.86 19.22
N ARG A 358 -43.03 48.85 19.97
CA ARG A 358 -43.03 49.14 21.41
C ARG A 358 -43.54 50.54 21.72
N SER A 359 -43.04 51.55 21.00
CA SER A 359 -43.50 52.94 21.17
C SER A 359 -45.00 53.08 20.92
N ALA A 360 -45.53 52.40 19.89
CA ALA A 360 -46.96 52.44 19.58
C ALA A 360 -47.81 51.74 20.65
N VAL A 361 -47.33 50.63 21.22
CA VAL A 361 -48.04 49.91 22.31
C VAL A 361 -48.06 50.74 23.59
N ASP A 362 -46.96 51.42 23.92
CA ASP A 362 -46.87 52.28 25.11
C ASP A 362 -47.81 53.50 24.99
N GLU A 363 -47.92 54.11 23.80
CA GLU A 363 -48.90 55.19 23.53
C GLU A 363 -50.35 54.73 23.68
N ILE A 364 -50.69 53.55 23.15
CA ILE A 364 -52.04 52.98 23.28
C ILE A 364 -52.36 52.68 24.75
N MET A 365 -51.42 52.12 25.51
CA MET A 365 -51.58 51.84 26.94
C MET A 365 -51.86 53.11 27.75
N ASN A 366 -51.13 54.19 27.49
CA ASN A 366 -51.37 55.47 28.16
C ASN A 366 -52.77 56.02 27.86
N THR A 367 -53.21 55.92 26.61
CA THR A 367 -54.54 56.38 26.20
C THR A 367 -55.67 55.56 26.87
N VAL A 368 -55.47 54.24 27.01
CA VAL A 368 -56.42 53.37 27.73
C VAL A 368 -56.52 53.75 29.21
N LEU A 369 -55.40 54.06 29.86
CA LEU A 369 -55.39 54.49 31.27
C LEU A 369 -56.12 55.82 31.47
N GLU A 370 -55.97 56.77 30.55
CA GLU A 370 -56.71 58.05 30.59
C GLU A 370 -58.22 57.85 30.41
N LEU A 371 -58.62 57.02 29.44
CA LEU A 371 -60.03 56.68 29.23
C LEU A 371 -60.64 55.97 30.44
N GLU A 372 -59.89 55.12 31.15
CA GLU A 372 -60.34 54.48 32.38
C GLU A 372 -60.54 55.49 33.52
N ALA A 373 -59.67 56.50 33.64
CA ALA A 373 -59.82 57.56 34.63
C ALA A 373 -61.09 58.41 34.39
N ILE A 374 -61.47 58.60 33.12
CA ILE A 374 -62.72 59.26 32.72
C ILE A 374 -63.92 58.34 32.98
N ALA A 375 -63.82 57.06 32.61
CA ALA A 375 -64.90 56.08 32.79
C ALA A 375 -65.27 55.86 34.27
N LYS A 376 -64.30 55.93 35.20
CA LYS A 376 -64.56 55.85 36.65
C LYS A 376 -65.44 56.99 37.21
N LYS A 377 -65.62 58.08 36.47
CA LYS A 377 -66.52 59.18 36.84
C LYS A 377 -67.97 58.95 36.37
N ILE A 378 -68.23 57.87 35.62
CA ILE A 378 -69.55 57.52 35.08
C ILE A 378 -69.96 56.17 35.71
N PRO A 379 -70.99 56.11 36.58
CA PRO A 379 -71.39 54.85 37.20
C PRO A 379 -72.00 53.89 36.16
N GLY A 380 -71.45 52.67 36.06
CA GLY A 380 -72.10 51.54 35.35
C GLY A 380 -71.42 51.01 34.07
N VAL A 381 -70.16 51.35 33.77
CA VAL A 381 -69.45 50.83 32.56
C VAL A 381 -68.23 49.99 32.95
N GLU A 382 -68.17 48.73 32.49
CA GLU A 382 -67.02 47.81 32.69
C GLU A 382 -66.27 47.54 31.37
N PHE A 383 -64.95 47.78 31.33
CA PHE A 383 -64.05 47.54 30.18
C PHE A 383 -63.30 46.18 30.25
N GLY A 384 -63.93 45.16 30.85
CA GLY A 384 -63.23 43.97 31.36
C GLY A 384 -62.50 43.05 30.36
N LYS A 385 -62.81 43.05 29.05
CA LYS A 385 -62.23 42.09 28.10
C LYS A 385 -61.00 42.59 27.34
N ASN A 386 -61.00 43.82 26.82
CA ASN A 386 -59.87 44.34 26.03
C ASN A 386 -58.66 44.68 26.92
N ARG A 387 -58.90 45.04 28.19
CA ARG A 387 -57.87 45.37 29.18
C ARG A 387 -56.94 44.20 29.50
N ASN A 388 -57.50 43.03 29.79
CA ASN A 388 -56.72 41.85 30.15
C ASN A 388 -55.86 41.35 28.97
N LEU A 389 -56.36 41.52 27.74
CA LEU A 389 -55.61 41.18 26.55
C LEU A 389 -54.40 42.12 26.34
N LEU A 390 -54.58 43.42 26.55
CA LEU A 390 -53.50 44.41 26.44
C LEU A 390 -52.42 44.23 27.52
N LEU A 391 -52.83 43.97 28.77
CA LEU A 391 -51.88 43.68 29.86
C LEU A 391 -51.07 42.40 29.58
N GLY A 392 -51.72 41.34 29.08
CA GLY A 392 -51.02 40.10 28.72
C GLY A 392 -50.01 40.28 27.59
N ILE A 393 -50.29 41.14 26.60
CA ILE A 393 -49.35 41.46 25.52
C ILE A 393 -48.15 42.26 26.08
N HIS A 394 -48.38 43.21 26.98
CA HIS A 394 -47.31 43.99 27.61
C HIS A 394 -46.39 43.12 28.49
N GLU A 395 -46.95 42.21 29.28
CA GLU A 395 -46.16 41.27 30.10
C GLU A 395 -45.29 40.33 29.25
N CYS A 396 -45.82 39.83 28.13
CA CYS A 396 -45.03 39.03 27.17
C CYS A 396 -43.83 39.81 26.60
N PHE A 397 -44.02 41.10 26.28
CA PHE A 397 -42.92 41.96 25.82
C PHE A 397 -41.87 42.20 26.92
N MET A 398 -42.27 42.37 28.17
CA MET A 398 -41.34 42.53 29.30
C MET A 398 -40.59 41.22 29.63
N ALA A 399 -41.22 40.07 29.46
CA ALA A 399 -40.57 38.76 29.68
C ALA A 399 -39.48 38.44 28.65
N LEU A 400 -39.62 38.94 27.40
CA LEU A 400 -38.60 38.81 26.37
C LEU A 400 -37.31 39.58 26.73
N HIS A 401 -37.42 40.73 27.40
CA HIS A 401 -36.29 41.52 27.91
C HIS A 401 -35.41 40.74 28.89
N GLY A 402 -36.02 39.93 29.76
CA GLY A 402 -35.28 39.13 30.76
C GLY A 402 -34.49 37.95 30.18
N LYS A 403 -34.82 37.50 28.95
CA LYS A 403 -34.12 36.42 28.25
C LYS A 403 -32.93 36.92 27.44
N GLU A 404 -33.07 38.04 26.72
CA GLU A 404 -31.96 38.60 25.92
C GLU A 404 -30.74 39.02 26.76
N GLN A 405 -30.95 39.56 27.97
CA GLN A 405 -29.85 39.89 28.89
C GLN A 405 -29.16 38.64 29.48
N LYS A 406 -29.89 37.55 29.72
CA LYS A 406 -29.31 36.30 30.25
C LYS A 406 -28.50 35.56 29.18
N ASP A 407 -28.96 35.55 27.93
CA ASP A 407 -28.26 34.85 26.85
C ASP A 407 -26.97 35.58 26.44
N THR A 408 -26.94 36.92 26.49
CA THR A 408 -25.72 37.70 26.24
C THR A 408 -24.65 37.53 27.33
N ASP A 409 -25.03 37.45 28.60
CA ASP A 409 -24.07 37.19 29.69
C ASP A 409 -23.56 35.74 29.69
N THR A 410 -24.39 34.78 29.28
CA THR A 410 -24.00 33.36 29.19
C THR A 410 -23.03 33.14 28.02
N MET A 411 -23.22 33.81 26.88
CA MET A 411 -22.28 33.77 25.76
C MET A 411 -20.94 34.45 26.10
N LYS A 412 -20.94 35.56 26.85
CA LYS A 412 -19.70 36.22 27.30
C LYS A 412 -18.87 35.35 28.23
N ARG A 413 -19.51 34.58 29.13
CA ARG A 413 -18.81 33.64 30.04
C ARG A 413 -18.21 32.44 29.30
N LYS A 414 -18.90 31.87 28.31
CA LYS A 414 -18.35 30.78 27.48
C LYS A 414 -17.10 31.21 26.70
N ARG A 415 -17.13 32.39 26.07
CA ARG A 415 -15.98 32.92 25.32
C ARG A 415 -14.76 33.26 26.19
N MET A 416 -14.95 33.58 27.48
CA MET A 416 -13.84 33.80 28.41
C MET A 416 -13.19 32.48 28.85
N GLY A 417 -13.97 31.43 29.12
CA GLY A 417 -13.44 30.11 29.50
C GLY A 417 -12.66 29.40 28.39
N GLU A 418 -13.12 29.50 27.14
CA GLU A 418 -12.44 28.89 25.99
C GLU A 418 -11.05 29.52 25.72
N ARG A 419 -10.87 30.81 26.00
CA ARG A 419 -9.59 31.53 25.86
C ARG A 419 -8.55 31.16 26.92
N GLU A 420 -8.97 30.83 28.14
CA GLU A 420 -8.04 30.38 29.20
C GLU A 420 -7.55 28.95 28.98
N GLN A 421 -8.36 28.13 28.31
CA GLN A 421 -8.03 26.74 28.01
C GLN A 421 -7.05 26.62 26.82
N THR A 422 -7.22 27.46 25.79
CA THR A 422 -6.27 27.53 24.65
C THR A 422 -4.90 28.07 25.07
N ASN A 423 -4.82 28.98 26.04
CA ASN A 423 -3.53 29.49 26.54
C ASN A 423 -2.76 28.49 27.41
N LYS A 424 -3.42 27.50 28.02
CA LYS A 424 -2.75 26.44 28.79
C LYS A 424 -2.19 25.32 27.92
N GLU A 425 -2.83 25.03 26.78
CA GLU A 425 -2.38 24.01 25.84
C GLU A 425 -1.21 24.49 24.96
N ALA A 426 -1.00 25.81 24.83
CA ALA A 426 0.13 26.38 24.09
C ALA A 426 1.43 26.47 24.91
N MET A 427 1.44 26.04 26.18
CA MET A 427 2.57 26.20 27.10
C MET A 427 3.19 24.88 27.59
N PHE A 428 2.88 23.75 26.91
CA PHE A 428 3.46 22.42 27.17
C PHE A 428 4.06 21.79 25.92
#